data_AF-A0A8T7CHV2-F1
#
_entry.id   AF-A0A8T7CHV2-F1
#
_cell.length_a   1.000
_cell.length_b   1.000
_cell.length_c   1.000
_cell.angle_alpha   90.00
_cell.angle_beta   90.00
_cell.angle_gamma   90.00
#
_symmetry.space_group_name_H-M   'P 1'
#
loop_
_entity.id
_entity.type
_entity.pdbx_description
1 polymer ?
#
loop_
_entity_poly.entity_id
_entity_poly.type
_entity_poly.pdbx_seq_one_letter_code
_entity_poly.pdbx_strand_id
1 'polypeptide(L)'
;MTDKISSRRFFLRLSAVSLLAPVLGRLSMAQEALSENDATASALGYKADASTVDDPGYKDGSTCLNCLQFKAGADNSGSCGLFPGKDVSAAGWCRAWVKKS
;
A
#
# COMPACT_ATOMS: atom_id res chain seq x y z
N MET A 1 -32.31 -59.44 -10.97
CA MET A 1 -33.51 -59.05 -10.20
C MET A 1 -33.47 -57.55 -10.05
N THR A 2 -34.53 -56.93 -10.54
CA THR A 2 -34.64 -55.52 -10.90
C THR A 2 -35.45 -54.82 -9.82
N ASP A 3 -34.89 -53.83 -9.14
CA ASP A 3 -35.63 -53.06 -8.13
C ASP A 3 -36.04 -51.67 -8.65
N LYS A 4 -37.37 -51.54 -8.76
CA LYS A 4 -38.26 -50.37 -8.75
C LYS A 4 -38.00 -49.16 -9.67
N ILE A 5 -38.85 -49.11 -10.69
CA ILE A 5 -39.35 -47.87 -11.31
C ILE A 5 -40.29 -47.14 -10.32
N SER A 6 -40.15 -45.81 -10.25
CA SER A 6 -41.20 -44.80 -9.95
C SER A 6 -40.96 -43.93 -8.70
N SER A 7 -40.40 -42.74 -8.92
CA SER A 7 -41.05 -41.48 -8.51
C SER A 7 -40.39 -40.31 -9.25
N ARG A 8 -40.92 -40.01 -10.43
CA ARG A 8 -40.67 -38.76 -11.15
C ARG A 8 -41.34 -37.62 -10.39
N ARG A 9 -40.61 -36.51 -10.17
CA ARG A 9 -41.15 -35.16 -9.89
C ARG A 9 -41.82 -35.00 -8.52
N PHE A 10 -41.02 -34.73 -7.49
CA PHE A 10 -41.55 -34.02 -6.33
C PHE A 10 -40.46 -33.12 -5.75
N PHE A 11 -40.49 -31.84 -6.13
CA PHE A 11 -39.57 -30.77 -5.74
C PHE A 11 -38.23 -30.76 -6.50
N LEU A 12 -38.03 -30.07 -7.63
CA LEU A 12 -38.40 -28.69 -7.95
C LEU A 12 -38.34 -27.75 -6.75
N ARG A 13 -37.25 -26.95 -6.77
CA ARG A 13 -37.06 -25.64 -6.13
C ARG A 13 -36.45 -25.66 -4.74
N LEU A 14 -35.39 -24.86 -4.60
CA LEU A 14 -34.77 -24.23 -3.41
C LEU A 14 -33.26 -24.51 -3.44
N SER A 15 -32.35 -23.57 -3.66
CA SER A 15 -32.37 -22.15 -4.00
C SER A 15 -30.92 -21.80 -4.29
N ALA A 16 -30.65 -21.14 -5.42
CA ALA A 16 -29.34 -20.57 -5.69
C ALA A 16 -29.07 -19.44 -4.69
N VAL A 17 -28.33 -19.72 -3.62
CA VAL A 17 -27.79 -18.67 -2.73
C VAL A 17 -26.47 -18.24 -3.34
N SER A 18 -26.54 -17.38 -4.36
CA SER A 18 -25.38 -16.62 -4.81
C SER A 18 -25.04 -15.64 -3.69
N LEU A 19 -24.03 -15.96 -2.87
CA LEU A 19 -23.44 -15.02 -1.93
C LEU A 19 -22.80 -13.89 -2.77
N LEU A 20 -23.53 -12.81 -2.97
CA LEU A 20 -22.97 -11.52 -3.37
C LEU A 20 -22.11 -11.02 -2.22
N ALA A 21 -20.86 -11.47 -2.17
CA ALA A 21 -19.86 -10.83 -1.33
C ALA A 21 -19.66 -9.40 -1.85
N PRO A 22 -19.88 -8.36 -1.04
CA PRO A 22 -19.53 -7.01 -1.44
C PRO A 22 -17.99 -6.97 -1.54
N VAL A 23 -17.49 -6.92 -2.78
CA VAL A 23 -16.11 -6.52 -3.03
C VAL A 23 -16.04 -5.05 -2.66
N LEU A 24 -15.73 -4.76 -1.39
CA LEU A 24 -15.32 -3.44 -0.95
C LEU A 24 -13.96 -3.16 -1.60
N GLY A 25 -13.99 -2.70 -2.84
CA GLY A 25 -12.83 -2.15 -3.52
C GLY A 25 -12.27 -1.02 -2.67
N ARG A 26 -11.03 -1.16 -2.21
CA ARG A 26 -10.30 -0.08 -1.54
C ARG A 26 -10.11 1.02 -2.58
N LEU A 27 -10.96 2.03 -2.57
CA LEU A 27 -10.70 3.27 -3.30
C LEU A 27 -9.38 3.83 -2.75
N SER A 28 -8.32 3.74 -3.53
CA SER A 28 -7.05 4.37 -3.19
C SER A 28 -7.23 5.87 -3.41
N MET A 29 -7.53 6.59 -2.33
CA MET A 29 -7.48 8.05 -2.35
C MET A 29 -6.01 8.45 -2.43
N ALA A 30 -5.70 9.41 -3.29
CA ALA A 30 -4.37 10.03 -3.32
C ALA A 30 -4.08 10.59 -1.93
N GLN A 31 -2.94 10.21 -1.37
CA GLN A 31 -2.55 10.62 -0.02
C GLN A 31 -1.85 11.98 -0.09
N GLU A 32 -1.98 12.77 0.96
CA GLU A 32 -1.39 14.12 0.96
C GLU A 32 0.15 14.04 1.02
N ALA A 33 0.84 14.86 0.24
CA ALA A 33 2.30 14.90 0.26
C ALA A 33 2.84 15.30 1.63
N LEU A 34 3.91 14.64 2.08
CA LEU A 34 4.58 14.96 3.33
C LEU A 34 5.34 16.29 3.21
N SER A 35 5.00 17.24 4.07
CA SER A 35 5.77 18.47 4.24
C SER A 35 7.04 18.19 5.04
N GLU A 36 8.17 18.75 4.63
CA GLU A 36 9.43 18.68 5.40
C GLU A 36 9.30 19.32 6.79
N ASN A 37 8.37 20.26 6.95
CA ASN A 37 8.10 20.97 8.21
C ASN A 37 7.15 20.20 9.14
N ASP A 38 6.63 19.03 8.74
CA ASP A 38 5.89 18.17 9.65
C ASP A 38 6.78 17.75 10.82
N ALA A 39 6.24 17.71 12.03
CA ALA A 39 7.02 17.40 13.23
C ALA A 39 7.77 16.06 13.11
N THR A 40 7.14 15.04 12.51
CA THR A 40 7.76 13.72 12.32
C THR A 40 8.79 13.74 11.18
N ALA A 41 8.49 14.48 10.10
CA ALA A 41 9.43 14.67 8.98
C ALA A 41 10.72 15.35 9.45
N SER A 42 10.57 16.46 10.18
CA SER A 42 11.69 17.20 10.79
C SER A 42 12.45 16.33 11.80
N ALA A 43 11.74 15.57 12.66
CA ALA A 43 12.36 14.68 13.64
C ALA A 43 13.17 13.53 13.01
N LEU A 44 12.89 13.15 11.76
CA LEU A 44 13.64 12.15 10.99
C LEU A 44 14.59 12.77 9.95
N GLY A 45 14.62 14.10 9.81
CA GLY A 45 15.41 14.79 8.79
C GLY A 45 14.97 14.43 7.37
N TYR A 46 13.66 14.34 7.13
CA TYR A 46 13.13 14.06 5.81
C TYR A 46 13.45 15.19 4.84
N LYS A 47 13.93 14.82 3.66
CA LYS A 47 14.05 15.68 2.49
C LYS A 47 13.32 15.07 1.31
N ALA A 48 12.58 15.90 0.56
CA ALA A 48 11.87 15.46 -0.64
C ALA A 48 12.83 15.15 -1.81
N ASP A 49 14.04 15.71 -1.76
CA ASP A 49 15.13 15.45 -2.70
C ASP A 49 16.39 15.05 -1.94
N ALA A 50 16.82 13.80 -2.14
CA ALA A 50 18.01 13.22 -1.53
C ALA A 50 19.30 13.97 -1.89
N SER A 51 19.36 14.71 -3.00
CA SER A 51 20.53 15.51 -3.37
C SER A 51 20.77 16.71 -2.45
N THR A 52 19.75 17.08 -1.65
CA THR A 52 19.79 18.20 -0.70
C THR A 52 20.09 17.76 0.74
N VAL A 53 20.30 16.46 0.95
CA VAL A 53 20.56 15.89 2.27
C VAL A 53 22.00 16.19 2.70
N ASP A 54 22.12 16.83 3.85
CA ASP A 54 23.38 17.00 4.57
C ASP A 54 23.26 16.26 5.91
N ASP A 55 23.37 14.93 5.86
CA ASP A 55 23.30 14.05 7.03
C ASP A 55 24.43 13.01 6.95
N PRO A 56 25.22 12.78 8.02
CA PRO A 56 26.30 11.79 8.01
C PRO A 56 25.84 10.35 7.74
N GLY A 57 24.57 10.04 7.97
CA GLY A 57 23.96 8.74 7.68
C GLY A 57 23.54 8.57 6.22
N TYR A 58 23.56 9.64 5.41
CA TYR A 58 23.27 9.59 3.99
C TYR A 58 24.33 8.78 3.24
N LYS A 59 23.88 8.01 2.26
CA LYS A 59 24.73 7.25 1.34
C LYS A 59 24.31 7.57 -0.09
N ASP A 60 25.27 7.76 -0.98
CA ASP A 60 24.98 8.08 -2.37
C ASP A 60 24.02 7.05 -3.00
N GLY A 61 22.96 7.58 -3.61
CA GLY A 61 21.90 6.78 -4.22
C GLY A 61 20.90 6.18 -3.23
N SER A 62 21.04 6.39 -1.91
CA SER A 62 19.98 6.04 -0.96
C SER A 62 18.79 7.00 -1.14
N THR A 63 17.64 6.46 -1.51
CA THR A 63 16.40 7.23 -1.71
C THR A 63 15.20 6.46 -1.17
N CYS A 64 14.06 7.12 -1.04
CA CYS A 64 12.79 6.45 -0.73
C CYS A 64 12.52 5.31 -1.71
N LEU A 65 12.81 5.48 -3.00
CA LEU A 65 12.55 4.46 -4.04
C LEU A 65 13.18 3.09 -3.71
N ASN A 66 14.39 3.09 -3.12
CA ASN A 66 15.10 1.87 -2.71
C ASN A 66 15.08 1.61 -1.18
N CYS A 67 14.20 2.30 -0.45
CA CYS A 67 14.00 2.14 0.99
C CYS A 67 12.95 1.06 1.33
N LEU A 68 13.24 0.21 2.31
CA LEU A 68 12.37 -0.88 2.80
C LEU A 68 10.95 -0.39 3.15
N GLN A 69 10.82 0.81 3.69
CA GLN A 69 9.55 1.37 4.16
C GLN A 69 8.67 1.93 3.03
N PHE A 70 9.24 2.13 1.84
CA PHE A 70 8.57 2.79 0.73
C PHE A 70 7.78 1.81 -0.13
N LYS A 71 6.50 2.14 -0.32
CA LYS A 71 5.62 1.48 -1.29
C LYS A 71 5.26 2.49 -2.37
N ALA A 72 5.60 2.15 -3.62
CA ALA A 72 5.37 3.01 -4.77
C ALA A 72 3.88 3.34 -4.93
N GLY A 73 3.59 4.62 -5.15
CA GLY A 73 2.29 5.15 -5.53
C GLY A 73 2.35 5.74 -6.94
N ALA A 74 1.56 6.79 -7.17
CA ALA A 74 1.55 7.54 -8.42
C ALA A 74 2.58 8.69 -8.40
N ASP A 75 2.86 9.25 -9.58
CA ASP A 75 3.56 10.54 -9.74
C ASP A 75 4.92 10.65 -9.01
N ASN A 76 5.73 9.59 -9.05
CA ASN A 76 7.03 9.51 -8.36
C ASN A 76 6.95 9.75 -6.84
N SER A 77 5.80 9.44 -6.25
CA SER A 77 5.57 9.49 -4.81
C SER A 77 5.03 8.15 -4.31
N GLY A 78 4.93 7.98 -3.01
CA GLY A 78 4.30 6.80 -2.44
C GLY A 78 4.30 6.79 -0.93
N SER A 79 3.52 5.88 -0.37
CA SER A 79 3.39 5.74 1.07
C SER A 79 4.70 5.27 1.71
N CYS A 80 4.98 5.77 2.90
CA CYS A 80 6.09 5.34 3.74
C CYS A 80 5.55 4.84 5.09
N GLY A 81 5.99 3.67 5.54
CA GLY A 81 5.55 3.09 6.83
C GLY A 81 5.80 3.98 8.06
N LEU A 82 6.71 4.95 7.96
CA LEU A 82 7.04 5.90 9.03
C LEU A 82 6.17 7.17 9.02
N PHE A 83 5.48 7.43 7.90
CA PHE A 83 4.65 8.62 7.69
C PHE A 83 3.23 8.20 7.33
N PRO A 84 2.47 7.63 8.29
CA PRO A 84 1.13 7.13 8.02
C PRO A 84 0.21 8.26 7.54
N GLY A 85 -0.53 8.01 6.46
CA GLY A 85 -1.46 9.01 5.92
C GLY A 85 -0.79 10.11 5.08
N LYS A 86 0.51 10.01 4.79
CA LYS A 86 1.25 10.94 3.91
C LYS A 86 2.08 10.19 2.86
N ASP A 87 2.23 10.80 1.69
CA ASP A 87 3.12 10.30 0.64
C ASP A 87 4.46 11.03 0.66
N VAL A 88 5.53 10.28 0.45
CA VAL A 88 6.89 10.81 0.30
C VAL A 88 7.32 10.77 -1.15
N SER A 89 8.13 11.73 -1.57
CA SER A 89 8.86 11.68 -2.83
C SER A 89 9.72 10.42 -2.91
N ALA A 90 9.67 9.71 -4.04
CA ALA A 90 10.53 8.56 -4.32
C ALA A 90 12.01 8.95 -4.40
N ALA A 91 12.31 10.19 -4.78
CA ALA A 91 13.66 10.76 -4.77
C ALA A 91 14.08 11.29 -3.39
N GLY A 92 13.19 11.27 -2.40
CA GLY A 92 13.46 11.77 -1.05
C GLY A 92 14.32 10.84 -0.20
N TRP A 93 14.58 11.24 1.04
CA TRP A 93 15.36 10.48 2.01
C TRP A 93 15.02 10.90 3.45
N CYS A 94 15.23 10.03 4.44
CA CYS A 94 15.25 10.39 5.87
C CYS A 94 16.23 9.47 6.61
N ARG A 95 16.60 9.82 7.85
CA ARG A 95 17.57 9.06 8.68
C ARG A 95 17.17 7.62 8.97
N ALA A 96 15.89 7.29 8.85
CA ALA A 96 15.39 5.93 9.01
C ALA A 96 15.42 5.11 7.70
N TRP A 97 16.15 5.59 6.69
CA TRP A 97 16.37 4.83 5.45
C TRP A 97 17.02 3.49 5.73
N VAL A 98 16.46 2.44 5.13
CA VAL A 98 16.99 1.08 5.19
C VAL A 98 16.89 0.49 3.79
N LYS A 99 17.96 -0.12 3.27
CA LYS A 99 17.96 -0.73 1.94
C LYS A 99 16.88 -1.82 1.82
N LYS A 100 16.13 -1.83 0.71
CA LYS A 100 15.31 -3.01 0.33
C LYS A 100 16.20 -4.25 0.22
N SER A 101 15.74 -5.36 0.81
CA SER A 101 16.36 -6.68 0.63
C SER A 101 16.00 -7.27 -0.74
#